data_AF-A0A946MZK4-F1
#
_entry.id   AF-A0A946MZK4-F1
#
_cell.length_a   1.000
_cell.length_b   1.000
_cell.length_c   1.000
_cell.angle_alpha   90.00
_cell.angle_beta   90.00
_cell.angle_gamma   90.00
#
_symmetry.space_group_name_H-M   'P 1'
#
loop_
_entity.id
_entity.type
_entity.pdbx_description
1 polymer ?
#
loop_
_entity_poly.entity_id
_entity_poly.type
_entity_poly.pdbx_seq_one_letter_code
_entity_poly.pdbx_strand_id
1 'polypeptide(L)'
;AIHPVAGRLPGHMNVLLAEAKVPYDIVLEMDEINDDFPDTDVVIVIGSNDIVNPAAQDDPNSPIAGMPVLECWKAKQVFVSKRGQGTGYSGIENPLFFKENTRMFYGDAKASLDKLLTKIS
;
A
#
# COMPACT_ATOMS: atom_id res chain seq x y z
N ALA A 1 7.57 4.53 2.80
CA ALA A 1 7.37 3.47 1.78
C ALA A 1 6.68 4.05 0.56
N ILE A 2 7.48 4.41 -0.44
CA ILE A 2 7.01 4.86 -1.75
C ILE A 2 7.40 3.82 -2.78
N HIS A 3 6.42 3.38 -3.57
CA HIS A 3 6.68 2.55 -4.73
C HIS A 3 7.02 3.45 -5.92
N PRO A 4 8.04 3.14 -6.74
CA PRO A 4 8.52 4.04 -7.80
C PRO A 4 7.45 4.41 -8.84
N VAL A 5 6.48 3.51 -9.08
CA VAL A 5 5.33 3.74 -9.97
C VAL A 5 4.00 3.96 -9.24
N ALA A 6 4.03 4.35 -7.96
CA ALA A 6 2.81 4.71 -7.24
C ALA A 6 2.12 5.92 -7.90
N GLY A 7 0.83 5.78 -8.19
CA GLY A 7 0.03 6.83 -8.83
C GLY A 7 -0.13 6.64 -10.34
N ARG A 8 0.07 7.73 -11.11
CA ARG A 8 -0.16 7.79 -12.57
C ARG A 8 0.93 8.56 -13.32
N LEU A 9 1.92 9.09 -12.59
CA LEU A 9 3.05 9.84 -13.10
C LEU A 9 4.30 9.40 -12.30
N PRO A 10 5.50 9.37 -12.90
CA PRO A 10 6.73 9.17 -12.14
C PRO A 10 6.87 10.18 -11.00
N GLY A 11 7.19 9.70 -9.79
CA GLY A 11 7.34 10.56 -8.60
C GLY A 11 6.04 11.20 -8.07
N HIS A 12 4.86 10.73 -8.50
CA HIS A 12 3.58 11.34 -8.15
C HIS A 12 3.39 11.46 -6.63
N MET A 13 3.73 10.43 -5.87
CA MET A 13 3.56 10.46 -4.42
C MET A 13 4.57 11.39 -3.73
N ASN A 14 5.81 11.46 -4.22
CA ASN A 14 6.82 12.36 -3.68
C ASN A 14 6.37 13.82 -3.77
N VAL A 15 5.77 14.22 -4.90
CA VAL A 15 5.21 15.57 -5.09
C VAL A 15 4.06 15.85 -4.11
N LEU A 16 3.09 14.95 -3.99
CA LEU A 16 1.94 15.15 -3.09
C LEU A 16 2.36 15.20 -1.62
N LEU A 17 3.34 14.38 -1.21
CA LEU A 17 3.86 14.37 0.15
C LEU A 17 4.67 15.64 0.46
N ALA A 18 5.43 16.15 -0.52
CA ALA A 18 6.10 17.43 -0.41
C ALA A 18 5.10 18.59 -0.26
N GLU A 19 4.03 18.62 -1.06
CA GLU A 19 2.94 19.61 -0.95
C GLU A 19 2.24 19.53 0.42
N ALA A 20 2.05 18.32 0.94
CA ALA A 20 1.52 18.07 2.27
C ALA A 20 2.53 18.34 3.41
N LYS A 21 3.76 18.77 3.08
CA LYS A 21 4.85 19.08 4.03
C LYS A 21 5.24 17.90 4.91
N VAL A 22 5.19 16.69 4.37
CA VAL A 22 5.70 15.50 5.06
C VAL A 22 7.23 15.59 5.10
N PRO A 23 7.87 15.40 6.28
CA PRO A 23 9.32 15.38 6.38
C PRO A 23 9.94 14.31 5.47
N TYR A 24 10.97 14.67 4.70
CA TYR A 24 11.56 13.75 3.72
C TYR A 24 12.32 12.58 4.36
N ASP A 25 12.82 12.76 5.58
CA ASP A 25 13.56 11.75 6.36
C ASP A 25 12.70 10.54 6.75
N ILE A 26 11.37 10.69 6.76
CA ILE A 26 10.43 9.59 7.01
C ILE A 26 9.82 9.02 5.72
N VAL A 27 10.18 9.56 4.56
CA VAL A 27 9.71 9.10 3.24
C VAL A 27 10.78 8.22 2.62
N LEU A 28 10.65 6.92 2.86
CA LEU A 28 11.57 5.90 2.35
C LEU A 28 11.04 5.28 1.05
N GLU A 29 11.94 5.04 0.10
CA GLU A 29 11.67 4.34 -1.15
C GLU A 29 11.52 2.82 -0.92
N MET A 30 10.97 2.10 -1.90
CA MET A 30 10.65 0.66 -1.77
C MET A 30 11.86 -0.21 -1.42
N ASP A 31 13.01 0.03 -2.06
CA ASP A 31 14.22 -0.77 -1.85
C ASP A 31 14.83 -0.52 -0.46
N GLU A 32 14.49 0.60 0.19
CA GLU A 32 14.99 0.96 1.52
C GLU A 32 14.13 0.39 2.65
N ILE A 33 12.87 0.03 2.38
CA ILE A 33 11.87 -0.26 3.42
C ILE A 33 11.36 -1.70 3.39
N ASN A 34 11.58 -2.46 2.30
CA ASN A 34 11.03 -3.80 2.17
C ASN A 34 11.56 -4.77 3.24
N ASP A 35 12.83 -4.62 3.63
CA ASP A 35 13.48 -5.46 4.65
C ASP A 35 12.99 -5.16 6.07
N ASP A 36 12.32 -4.02 6.30
CA ASP A 36 11.79 -3.62 7.61
C ASP A 36 10.37 -4.15 7.86
N PHE A 37 9.66 -4.60 6.82
CA PHE A 37 8.28 -5.08 6.97
C PHE A 37 8.14 -6.26 7.96
N PRO A 38 9.03 -7.27 8.01
CA PRO A 38 8.96 -8.35 9.00
C PRO A 38 8.93 -7.87 10.46
N ASP A 39 9.62 -6.76 10.76
CA ASP A 39 9.69 -6.18 12.10
C ASP A 39 8.61 -5.10 12.35
N THR A 40 7.80 -4.79 11.34
CA THR A 40 6.75 -3.77 11.42
C THR A 40 5.47 -4.33 12.04
N ASP A 41 4.97 -3.69 13.10
CA ASP A 41 3.72 -4.09 13.78
C ASP A 41 2.48 -3.88 12.91
N VAL A 42 2.38 -2.71 12.27
CA VAL A 42 1.18 -2.30 11.54
C VAL A 42 1.57 -1.58 10.25
N VAL A 43 0.98 -2.01 9.13
CA VAL A 43 1.04 -1.30 7.86
C VAL A 43 -0.37 -0.82 7.48
N ILE A 44 -0.47 0.44 7.06
CA ILE A 44 -1.72 1.01 6.53
C ILE A 44 -1.52 1.31 5.05
N VAL A 45 -2.15 0.51 4.20
CA VAL A 45 -2.15 0.69 2.73
C VAL A 45 -3.29 1.63 2.37
N ILE A 46 -2.97 2.81 1.85
CA ILE A 46 -3.97 3.81 1.46
C ILE A 46 -4.09 3.85 -0.06
N GLY A 47 -5.25 3.48 -0.59
CA GLY A 47 -5.59 3.65 -2.01
C GLY A 47 -4.74 2.86 -3.02
N SER A 48 -3.87 1.97 -2.54
CA SER A 48 -2.97 1.19 -3.37
C SER A 48 -3.50 -0.24 -3.60
N ASN A 49 -3.15 -0.82 -4.75
CA ASN A 49 -3.57 -2.17 -5.11
C ASN A 49 -2.43 -2.96 -5.76
N ASP A 50 -2.11 -2.70 -7.03
CA ASP A 50 -1.15 -3.51 -7.79
C ASP A 50 0.26 -3.53 -7.18
N ILE A 51 0.70 -2.39 -6.65
CA ILE A 51 2.04 -2.21 -6.05
C ILE A 51 2.23 -2.89 -4.69
N VAL A 52 1.17 -3.49 -4.14
CA VAL A 52 1.20 -4.30 -2.91
C VAL A 52 0.64 -5.70 -3.17
N ASN A 53 0.57 -6.12 -4.44
CA ASN A 53 -0.07 -7.37 -4.84
C ASN A 53 0.94 -8.54 -4.81
N PRO A 54 0.78 -9.54 -3.92
CA PRO A 54 1.69 -10.69 -3.83
C PRO A 54 1.75 -11.53 -5.10
N ALA A 55 0.72 -11.46 -5.97
CA ALA A 55 0.69 -12.19 -7.23
C ALA A 55 1.84 -11.79 -8.18
N ALA A 56 2.49 -10.65 -7.95
CA ALA A 56 3.70 -10.28 -8.68
C ALA A 56 4.89 -11.23 -8.42
N GLN A 57 4.92 -11.89 -7.26
CA GLN A 57 5.96 -12.84 -6.86
C GLN A 57 5.46 -14.29 -6.89
N ASP A 58 4.23 -14.52 -6.43
CA ASP A 58 3.69 -15.86 -6.17
C ASP A 58 3.11 -16.53 -7.42
N ASP A 59 2.69 -15.77 -8.44
CA ASP A 59 2.04 -16.28 -9.65
C ASP A 59 2.79 -15.87 -10.93
N PRO A 60 3.60 -16.79 -11.52
CA PRO A 60 4.31 -16.53 -12.77
C PRO A 60 3.42 -16.23 -13.98
N ASN A 61 2.12 -16.58 -13.93
CA ASN A 61 1.16 -16.32 -15.01
C ASN A 61 0.43 -14.97 -14.84
N SER A 62 0.66 -14.29 -13.72
CA SER A 62 0.06 -13.00 -13.43
C SER A 62 0.55 -11.94 -14.42
N PRO A 63 -0.32 -11.03 -14.90
CA PRO A 63 0.08 -9.89 -15.73
C PRO A 63 1.11 -8.96 -15.06
N ILE A 64 1.28 -9.05 -13.74
CA ILE A 64 2.25 -8.28 -12.95
C ILE A 64 3.41 -9.14 -12.46
N ALA A 65 3.58 -10.36 -12.96
CA ALA A 65 4.68 -11.26 -12.57
C ALA A 65 6.04 -10.59 -12.79
N GLY A 66 6.89 -10.61 -11.76
CA GLY A 66 8.22 -9.99 -11.76
C GLY A 66 8.21 -8.47 -11.55
N MET A 67 7.04 -7.84 -11.41
CA MET A 67 6.98 -6.43 -10.98
C MET A 67 7.47 -6.34 -9.53
N PRO A 68 8.44 -5.47 -9.20
CA PRO A 68 8.79 -5.24 -7.81
C PRO A 68 7.58 -4.64 -7.10
N VAL A 69 7.39 -4.97 -5.83
CA VAL A 69 6.22 -4.57 -5.03
C VAL A 69 6.65 -4.29 -3.59
N LEU A 70 5.82 -3.53 -2.86
CA LEU A 70 5.95 -3.37 -1.43
C LEU A 70 5.40 -4.61 -0.73
N GLU A 71 6.27 -5.33 -0.02
CA GLU A 71 5.97 -6.62 0.60
C GLU A 71 5.24 -6.49 1.94
N CYS A 72 4.25 -5.61 2.00
CA CYS A 72 3.57 -5.23 3.23
C CYS A 72 2.91 -6.41 3.97
N TRP A 73 2.62 -7.51 3.26
CA TRP A 73 2.09 -8.73 3.85
C TRP A 73 3.05 -9.40 4.85
N LYS A 74 4.34 -9.03 4.85
CA LYS A 74 5.32 -9.50 5.83
C LYS A 74 5.17 -8.86 7.21
N ALA A 75 4.42 -7.75 7.32
CA ALA A 75 4.15 -7.11 8.60
C ALA A 75 3.18 -7.90 9.49
N LYS A 76 3.17 -7.61 10.79
CA LYS A 76 2.31 -8.34 11.74
C LYS A 76 0.83 -8.12 11.46
N GLN A 77 0.41 -6.89 11.12
CA GLN A 77 -0.95 -6.57 10.69
C GLN A 77 -0.95 -5.59 9.51
N VAL A 78 -1.86 -5.79 8.56
CA VAL A 78 -2.05 -4.92 7.39
C VAL A 78 -3.48 -4.42 7.34
N PHE A 79 -3.66 -3.11 7.21
CA PHE A 79 -4.95 -2.47 7.00
C PHE A 79 -5.01 -1.87 5.61
N VAL A 80 -5.98 -2.29 4.80
CA VAL A 80 -6.14 -1.78 3.43
C VAL A 80 -7.33 -0.84 3.37
N SER A 81 -7.06 0.45 3.15
CA SER A 81 -8.06 1.50 3.01
C SER A 81 -8.39 1.75 1.54
N LYS A 82 -9.62 1.37 1.13
CA LYS A 82 -10.12 1.56 -0.24
C LYS A 82 -11.64 1.66 -0.28
N ARG A 83 -12.19 2.23 -1.36
CA ARG A 83 -13.65 2.48 -1.49
C ARG A 83 -14.52 1.23 -1.59
N GLY A 84 -14.00 0.12 -2.11
CA GLY A 84 -14.76 -1.10 -2.36
C GLY A 84 -13.87 -2.23 -2.89
N GLN A 85 -14.45 -3.24 -3.55
CA GLN A 85 -13.72 -4.44 -4.01
C GLN A 85 -13.08 -4.31 -5.40
N GLY A 86 -13.14 -3.14 -6.04
CA GLY A 86 -12.58 -2.95 -7.39
C GLY A 86 -11.09 -3.29 -7.51
N THR A 87 -10.70 -3.71 -8.72
CA THR A 87 -9.32 -4.07 -9.10
C THR A 87 -8.44 -2.84 -9.31
N GLY A 88 -7.13 -3.07 -9.42
CA GLY A 88 -6.15 -2.04 -9.77
C GLY A 88 -6.15 -1.73 -11.27
N TYR A 89 -5.07 -1.11 -11.75
CA TYR A 89 -4.85 -0.86 -13.17
C TYR A 89 -4.64 -2.16 -13.95
N SER A 90 -3.97 -3.13 -13.32
CA SER A 90 -3.74 -4.48 -13.88
C SER A 90 -5.03 -5.26 -14.18
N GLY A 91 -6.16 -4.90 -13.56
CA GLY A 91 -7.43 -5.62 -13.71
C GLY A 91 -7.50 -6.95 -12.97
N ILE A 92 -6.50 -7.32 -12.17
CA ILE A 92 -6.50 -8.58 -11.41
C ILE A 92 -6.92 -8.40 -9.95
N GLU A 93 -7.37 -9.49 -9.35
CA GLU A 93 -7.61 -9.58 -7.91
C GLU A 93 -6.29 -9.55 -7.15
N ASN A 94 -6.34 -9.08 -5.90
CA ASN A 94 -5.17 -8.98 -5.04
C ASN A 94 -5.29 -9.96 -3.86
N PRO A 95 -4.48 -11.04 -3.83
CA PRO A 95 -4.47 -12.01 -2.74
C PRO A 95 -4.20 -11.40 -1.36
N LEU A 96 -3.54 -10.23 -1.28
CA LEU A 96 -3.33 -9.51 -0.02
C LEU A 96 -4.64 -9.35 0.76
N PHE A 97 -5.74 -9.04 0.08
CA PHE A 97 -7.03 -8.71 0.71
C PHE A 97 -7.66 -9.88 1.47
N PHE A 98 -7.15 -11.10 1.26
CA PHE A 98 -7.64 -12.33 1.86
C PHE A 98 -6.65 -12.97 2.84
N LYS A 99 -5.45 -12.40 3.02
CA LYS A 99 -4.48 -12.91 3.99
C LYS A 99 -4.99 -12.72 5.42
N GLU A 100 -4.66 -13.66 6.31
CA GLU A 100 -5.17 -13.69 7.69
C GLU A 100 -4.80 -12.45 8.50
N ASN A 101 -3.61 -11.90 8.27
CA ASN A 101 -3.11 -10.68 8.90
C ASN A 101 -3.64 -9.39 8.26
N THR A 102 -4.52 -9.48 7.26
CA THR A 102 -5.02 -8.33 6.52
C THR A 102 -6.47 -8.02 6.89
N ARG A 103 -6.75 -6.73 7.11
CA ARG A 103 -8.06 -6.19 7.42
C ARG A 103 -8.46 -5.13 6.40
N MET A 104 -9.64 -5.28 5.83
CA MET A 104 -10.19 -4.31 4.88
C MET A 104 -10.89 -3.18 5.64
N PHE A 105 -10.48 -1.94 5.37
CA PHE A 105 -11.10 -0.74 5.90
C PHE A 105 -11.78 0.05 4.78
N TYR A 106 -13.04 -0.30 4.51
CA TYR A 106 -13.77 0.28 3.39
C TYR A 106 -14.23 1.72 3.64
N GLY A 107 -14.04 2.57 2.64
CA GLY A 107 -14.54 3.95 2.65
C GLY A 107 -13.73 4.88 1.75
N ASP A 108 -14.15 6.13 1.71
CA ASP A 108 -13.30 7.21 1.19
C ASP A 108 -12.08 7.38 2.09
N ALA A 109 -10.89 7.46 1.50
CA ALA A 109 -9.64 7.47 2.26
C ALA A 109 -9.57 8.64 3.25
N LYS A 110 -9.95 9.85 2.80
CA LYS A 110 -9.90 11.04 3.65
C LYS A 110 -10.92 10.95 4.78
N ALA A 111 -12.19 10.68 4.46
CA ALA A 111 -13.24 10.61 5.47
C ALA A 111 -13.00 9.50 6.51
N SER A 112 -12.44 8.37 6.08
CA SER A 112 -12.08 7.26 6.96
C SER A 112 -10.93 7.62 7.90
N LEU A 113 -9.89 8.30 7.41
CA LEU A 113 -8.77 8.75 8.23
C LEU A 113 -9.17 9.88 9.19
N ASP A 114 -9.99 10.84 8.75
CA ASP A 114 -10.50 11.91 9.61
C ASP A 114 -11.25 11.34 10.83
N LYS A 115 -12.09 10.31 10.61
CA LYS A 115 -12.79 9.61 11.70
C LYS A 115 -11.83 8.84 12.61
N LEU A 116 -10.78 8.22 12.06
CA LEU A 116 -9.80 7.50 12.85
C LEU A 116 -9.02 8.46 13.77
N LEU A 117 -8.61 9.61 13.24
CA LEU A 117 -7.91 10.64 14.00
C LEU A 117 -8.68 11.06 15.26
N THR A 118 -10.01 11.26 15.16
CA THR A 118 -10.85 11.61 16.33
C THR A 118 -10.90 10.57 17.45
N LYS A 119 -10.46 9.34 17.19
CA LYS A 119 -10.46 8.25 18.19
C LYS A 119 -9.12 8.10 18.92
N ILE A 120 -8.07 8.73 18.40
CA ILE A 120 -6.69 8.63 18.91
C ILE A 120 -6.14 9.98 19.39
N SER A 121 -6.91 11.06 19.22
CA SER A 121 -6.65 12.39 19.77
C SER A 121 -7.49 12.63 21.01
#